data_AF-W3AKC9-F1
#
_entry.id   AF-W3AKC9-F1
#
_cell.length_a   1.000
_cell.length_b   1.000
_cell.length_c   1.000
_cell.angle_alpha   90.00
_cell.angle_beta   90.00
_cell.angle_gamma   90.00
#
_symmetry.space_group_name_H-M   'P 1'
#
loop_
_entity.id
_entity.type
_entity.pdbx_description
1 polymer ?
#
loop_
_entity_poly.entity_id
_entity_poly.type
_entity_poly.pdbx_seq_one_letter_code
_entity_poly.pdbx_strand_id
1 'polypeptide(L)'
;MNEKYSLDQVAIRMVRMPPLMSNVPVTNPEDAIRLINDTLKEFDRETLVVVNLQSDLRPINMNFVSIGTLDTSPAHPREILKTSILSNAASIMLFHNHPSGSLLPSRKDVEITDMMLKACQIMGIPLLDHIIIGKNDRYFSFHEKDVLKVPEIEIAHDIDTFRWEESEVAEHKSNFDPKKAAEERKLEMKEITDRLEKGVSEIFQSEKYQKFLDTMAKFPHYSINNNILIMMQKPDATLCQSYTGWKQMGRFVKKGEKGIRILAPTPYKLERLQNKLDDKGREILDKDGEPVRETVEINVTAFKPVSTFDLSQTEGEPLPTYGVSELTGSVDGYTQLFEAIRESSPVPIGFENIKGESKGYFHTAENRIAIQEGMSEVQNVKTAIHEMAHAKLHNLEAQNERPDGEQSRQSKEVEAESVAYTVCQHFGIDTSDYSFAYVAGWSEGKEMPELKESLNTIRTAASEMITAIEEKVNELISEKEQALDNANSQDRDESMNPKDDTGVTKESVIKKLEKKKQSKAQDKDITSEKTTKTKTKTKSREESR
;
A
#
# COMPACT_ATOMS: atom_id res chain seq x y z
N MET A 1 45.84 13.06 3.76
CA MET A 1 46.00 13.21 2.30
C MET A 1 44.63 13.48 1.73
N ASN A 2 44.42 14.60 1.04
CA ASN A 2 43.15 14.90 0.36
C ASN A 2 43.04 14.02 -0.88
N GLU A 3 42.05 13.13 -0.93
CA GLU A 3 41.65 12.50 -2.18
C GLU A 3 41.04 13.57 -3.09
N LYS A 4 41.75 13.86 -4.20
CA LYS A 4 41.21 14.69 -5.28
C LYS A 4 40.13 13.89 -5.99
N TYR A 5 38.87 14.29 -5.84
CA TYR A 5 37.80 13.87 -6.74
C TYR A 5 38.16 14.33 -8.17
N SER A 6 38.46 13.39 -9.06
CA SER A 6 38.59 13.65 -10.50
C SER A 6 37.26 13.36 -11.19
N LEU A 7 36.81 14.29 -12.03
CA LEU A 7 35.61 14.12 -12.85
C LEU A 7 36.04 13.73 -14.27
N ASP A 8 35.55 12.59 -14.76
CA ASP A 8 35.83 12.16 -16.13
C ASP A 8 34.99 12.99 -17.12
N GLN A 9 35.66 13.60 -18.10
CA GLN A 9 35.01 14.27 -19.21
C GLN A 9 34.79 13.27 -20.35
N VAL A 10 33.52 12.98 -20.67
CA VAL A 10 33.14 12.03 -21.74
C VAL A 10 32.46 12.79 -22.89
N ALA A 11 32.79 12.43 -24.13
CA ALA A 11 32.15 12.95 -25.34
C ALA A 11 31.42 11.84 -26.10
N ILE A 12 30.15 12.10 -26.48
CA ILE A 12 29.36 11.20 -27.33
C ILE A 12 29.50 11.68 -28.78
N ARG A 13 29.85 10.77 -29.69
CA ARG A 13 29.98 11.06 -31.13
C ARG A 13 29.14 10.08 -31.95
N MET A 14 28.40 10.60 -32.93
CA MET A 14 27.74 9.76 -33.92
C MET A 14 28.74 9.25 -34.96
N VAL A 15 28.67 7.96 -35.27
CA VAL A 15 29.45 7.33 -36.33
C VAL A 15 28.53 7.10 -37.53
N ARG A 16 28.89 7.66 -38.68
CA ARG A 16 28.13 7.45 -39.92
C ARG A 16 28.44 6.06 -40.47
N MET A 17 27.40 5.25 -40.65
CA MET A 17 27.49 3.97 -41.37
C MET A 17 27.22 4.16 -42.87
N PRO A 18 27.69 3.25 -43.75
CA PRO A 18 27.47 3.33 -45.19
C PRO A 18 25.96 3.44 -45.53
N PRO A 19 25.57 4.28 -46.51
CA PRO A 19 24.20 4.78 -46.58
C PRO A 19 23.21 3.77 -47.16
N LEU A 20 22.09 3.62 -46.46
CA LEU A 20 20.76 3.37 -47.04
C LEU A 20 20.00 4.71 -46.97
N MET A 21 20.31 5.67 -47.84
CA MET A 21 19.68 6.99 -47.79
C MET A 21 19.39 7.53 -49.19
N SER A 22 18.12 7.86 -49.44
CA SER A 22 17.66 8.58 -50.63
C SER A 22 17.82 10.08 -50.43
N ASN A 23 18.23 10.83 -51.47
CA ASN A 23 18.22 12.29 -51.49
C ASN A 23 16.83 12.89 -51.79
N VAL A 24 15.81 12.04 -51.93
CA VAL A 24 14.44 12.43 -52.23
C VAL A 24 13.72 12.80 -50.93
N PRO A 25 13.05 13.97 -50.86
CA PRO A 25 12.19 14.34 -49.73
C PRO A 25 11.06 13.31 -49.51
N VAL A 26 10.77 13.00 -48.26
CA VAL A 26 9.68 12.08 -47.88
C VAL A 26 8.42 12.91 -47.65
N THR A 27 7.53 12.96 -48.65
CA THR A 27 6.36 13.87 -48.62
C THR A 27 5.04 13.16 -48.36
N ASN A 28 5.02 11.84 -48.53
CA ASN A 28 3.86 10.99 -48.29
C ASN A 28 4.31 9.61 -47.76
N PRO A 29 3.38 8.80 -47.21
CA PRO A 29 3.72 7.49 -46.67
C PRO A 29 4.29 6.51 -47.71
N GLU A 30 3.92 6.62 -48.98
CA GLU A 30 4.53 5.79 -50.04
C GLU A 30 6.03 6.08 -50.23
N ASP A 31 6.43 7.35 -50.18
CA ASP A 31 7.84 7.75 -50.20
C ASP A 31 8.59 7.18 -48.99
N ALA A 32 7.93 7.19 -47.82
CA ALA A 32 8.48 6.71 -46.56
C ALA A 32 8.72 5.19 -46.60
N ILE A 33 7.82 4.45 -47.23
CA ILE A 33 7.94 2.99 -47.41
C ILE A 33 9.02 2.69 -48.42
N ARG A 34 9.09 3.41 -49.56
CA ARG A 34 10.18 3.22 -50.54
C ARG A 34 11.57 3.40 -49.91
N LEU A 35 11.68 4.26 -48.90
CA LEU A 35 12.94 4.49 -48.19
C LEU A 35 13.37 3.31 -47.30
N ILE A 36 12.41 2.64 -46.64
CA ILE A 36 12.69 1.72 -45.53
C ILE A 36 12.34 0.24 -45.83
N ASN A 37 11.47 -0.02 -46.80
CA ASN A 37 10.88 -1.35 -47.06
C ASN A 37 11.94 -2.39 -47.42
N ASP A 38 12.88 -2.03 -48.30
CA ASP A 38 13.98 -2.92 -48.70
C ASP A 38 14.87 -3.29 -47.50
N THR A 39 14.92 -2.43 -46.48
CA THR A 39 15.69 -2.69 -45.25
C THR A 39 14.90 -3.55 -44.27
N LEU A 40 13.62 -3.24 -44.02
CA LEU A 40 12.82 -3.89 -42.97
C LEU A 40 12.18 -5.23 -43.39
N LYS A 41 12.04 -5.50 -44.69
CA LYS A 41 11.40 -6.72 -45.23
C LYS A 41 12.18 -8.01 -44.95
N GLU A 42 13.49 -7.91 -44.73
CA GLU A 42 14.35 -9.06 -44.45
C GLU A 42 14.44 -9.43 -42.96
N PHE A 43 13.89 -8.60 -42.06
CA PHE A 43 13.95 -8.86 -40.63
C PHE A 43 12.89 -9.87 -40.19
N ASP A 44 13.35 -10.95 -39.54
CA ASP A 44 12.54 -12.04 -39.00
C ASP A 44 11.87 -11.73 -37.65
N ARG A 45 12.10 -10.51 -37.13
CA ARG A 45 11.70 -10.03 -35.80
C ARG A 45 11.18 -8.60 -35.88
N GLU A 46 10.32 -8.24 -34.92
CA GLU A 46 9.81 -6.87 -34.82
C GLU A 46 10.94 -5.90 -34.49
N THR A 47 11.06 -4.87 -35.31
CA THR A 47 12.15 -3.91 -35.24
C THR A 47 11.57 -2.51 -35.32
N LEU A 48 11.89 -1.67 -34.35
CA LEU A 48 11.51 -0.26 -34.31
C LEU A 48 12.67 0.60 -34.82
N VAL A 49 12.38 1.41 -35.83
CA VAL A 49 13.33 2.31 -36.49
C VAL A 49 12.82 3.74 -36.41
N VAL A 50 13.74 4.66 -36.14
CA VAL A 50 13.50 6.09 -36.27
C VAL A 50 14.25 6.62 -37.48
N VAL A 51 13.57 7.39 -38.32
CA VAL A 51 14.17 8.17 -39.40
C VAL A 51 14.15 9.64 -39.00
N ASN A 52 15.33 10.25 -39.01
CA ASN A 52 15.53 11.64 -38.65
C ASN A 52 15.52 12.49 -39.93
N LEU A 53 14.73 13.56 -39.96
CA LEU A 53 14.50 14.38 -41.15
C LEU A 53 14.99 15.81 -40.97
N GLN A 54 15.36 16.45 -42.06
CA GLN A 54 15.64 17.88 -42.15
C GLN A 54 14.35 18.70 -42.29
N SER A 55 14.46 20.03 -42.21
CA SER A 55 13.33 20.95 -42.38
C SER A 55 12.67 20.87 -43.76
N ASP A 56 13.38 20.35 -44.77
CA ASP A 56 12.86 20.10 -46.13
C ASP A 56 12.39 18.64 -46.34
N LEU A 57 12.21 17.88 -45.24
CA LEU A 57 11.78 16.49 -45.22
C LEU A 57 12.76 15.49 -45.86
N ARG A 58 14.02 15.87 -46.06
CA ARG A 58 15.06 14.93 -46.48
C ARG A 58 15.58 14.12 -45.29
N PRO A 59 15.78 12.80 -45.44
CA PRO A 59 16.29 11.97 -44.36
C PRO A 59 17.80 12.24 -44.10
N ILE A 60 18.13 12.46 -42.83
CA ILE A 60 19.50 12.71 -42.31
C ILE A 60 20.20 11.38 -42.03
N ASN A 61 19.52 10.52 -41.28
CA ASN A 61 19.92 9.14 -40.98
C ASN A 61 18.72 8.33 -40.51
N MET A 62 18.94 7.02 -40.37
CA MET A 62 18.04 6.11 -39.69
C MET A 62 18.76 5.45 -38.53
N ASN A 63 18.03 5.12 -37.47
CA ASN A 63 18.56 4.37 -36.34
C ASN A 63 17.61 3.25 -35.91
N PHE A 64 18.16 2.05 -35.74
CA PHE A 64 17.46 0.93 -35.12
C PHE A 64 17.43 1.16 -33.62
N VAL A 65 16.25 1.48 -33.08
CA VAL A 65 16.11 1.82 -31.67
C VAL A 65 15.93 0.57 -30.82
N SER A 66 15.14 -0.38 -31.32
CA SER A 66 14.91 -1.63 -30.61
C SER A 66 14.65 -2.75 -31.59
N ILE A 67 15.31 -3.87 -31.34
CA ILE A 67 15.14 -5.12 -32.06
C ILE A 67 14.49 -6.07 -31.05
N GLY A 68 13.20 -6.31 -31.23
CA GLY A 68 12.39 -7.10 -30.31
C GLY A 68 12.76 -8.59 -30.30
N THR A 69 12.16 -9.31 -29.36
CA THR A 69 12.01 -10.77 -29.46
C THR A 69 10.85 -11.09 -30.43
N LEU A 70 10.44 -12.36 -30.54
CA LEU A 70 9.44 -12.82 -31.52
C LEU A 70 8.15 -11.97 -31.59
N ASP A 71 7.72 -11.31 -30.49
CA ASP A 71 6.39 -10.68 -30.41
C ASP A 71 6.34 -9.28 -29.76
N THR A 72 7.47 -8.69 -29.29
CA THR A 72 7.43 -7.32 -28.72
C THR A 72 8.79 -6.61 -28.77
N SER A 73 8.79 -5.30 -29.07
CA SER A 73 9.97 -4.43 -28.99
C SER A 73 9.78 -3.33 -27.94
N PRO A 74 10.41 -3.41 -26.74
CA PRO A 74 10.35 -2.33 -25.76
C PRO A 74 11.27 -1.18 -26.21
N ALA A 75 10.70 0.00 -26.50
CA ALA A 75 11.47 1.19 -26.80
C ALA A 75 10.94 2.38 -25.98
N HIS A 76 11.83 3.00 -25.21
CA HIS A 76 11.53 4.18 -24.40
C HIS A 76 11.81 5.45 -25.23
N PRO A 77 10.98 6.51 -25.15
CA PRO A 77 11.18 7.75 -25.90
C PRO A 77 12.59 8.37 -25.82
N ARG A 78 13.21 8.34 -24.63
CA ARG A 78 14.60 8.78 -24.42
C ARG A 78 15.61 8.15 -25.40
N GLU A 79 15.46 6.86 -25.72
CA GLU A 79 16.39 6.15 -26.61
C GLU A 79 16.10 6.47 -28.08
N ILE A 80 14.83 6.64 -28.42
CA ILE A 80 14.39 7.08 -29.77
C ILE A 80 14.96 8.48 -30.06
N LEU A 81 14.68 9.43 -29.16
CA LEU A 81 15.02 10.84 -29.32
C LEU A 81 16.52 11.12 -29.23
N LYS A 82 17.30 10.25 -28.59
CA LYS A 82 18.76 10.39 -28.47
C LYS A 82 19.42 10.62 -29.83
N THR A 83 19.04 9.84 -30.83
CA THR A 83 19.62 9.98 -32.18
C THR A 83 19.08 11.20 -32.91
N SER A 84 17.81 11.54 -32.72
CA SER A 84 17.16 12.71 -33.32
C SER A 84 17.81 14.00 -32.84
N ILE A 85 18.07 14.12 -31.54
CA ILE A 85 18.75 15.25 -30.92
C ILE A 85 20.19 15.35 -31.41
N LEU A 86 20.95 14.25 -31.37
CA LEU A 86 22.35 14.23 -31.83
C LEU A 86 22.48 14.55 -33.32
N SER A 87 21.43 14.29 -34.11
CA SER A 87 21.38 14.53 -35.56
C SER A 87 20.88 15.91 -35.94
N ASN A 88 20.48 16.74 -34.98
CA ASN A 88 19.76 18.00 -35.22
C ASN A 88 18.55 17.80 -36.15
N ALA A 89 17.78 16.75 -35.89
CA ALA A 89 16.57 16.47 -36.67
C ALA A 89 15.55 17.58 -36.50
N ALA A 90 14.99 18.07 -37.61
CA ALA A 90 13.88 19.02 -37.59
C ALA A 90 12.54 18.31 -37.33
N SER A 91 12.45 17.03 -37.68
CA SER A 91 11.28 16.17 -37.45
C SER A 91 11.69 14.70 -37.53
N ILE A 92 10.81 13.79 -37.10
CA ILE A 92 11.07 12.35 -37.12
C ILE A 92 9.89 11.55 -37.68
N MET A 93 10.18 10.36 -38.18
CA MET A 93 9.19 9.32 -38.52
C MET A 93 9.56 8.01 -37.85
N LEU A 94 8.57 7.30 -37.33
CA LEU A 94 8.74 5.97 -36.73
C LEU A 94 8.27 4.88 -37.68
N PHE A 95 9.00 3.78 -37.68
CA PHE A 95 8.69 2.59 -38.46
C PHE A 95 8.82 1.35 -37.61
N HIS A 96 7.89 0.43 -37.73
CA HIS A 96 8.12 -0.94 -37.28
C HIS A 96 7.53 -1.96 -38.23
N ASN A 97 8.15 -3.14 -38.31
CA ASN A 97 7.64 -4.27 -39.07
C ASN A 97 6.87 -5.22 -38.15
N HIS A 98 5.78 -5.82 -38.66
CA HIS A 98 5.14 -6.99 -38.05
C HIS A 98 5.53 -8.24 -38.86
N PRO A 99 6.42 -9.13 -38.36
CA PRO A 99 6.78 -10.38 -39.04
C PRO A 99 5.56 -11.28 -39.35
N SER A 100 4.51 -11.17 -38.54
CA SER A 100 3.21 -11.82 -38.73
C SER A 100 2.49 -11.37 -40.01
N GLY A 101 2.76 -10.14 -40.48
CA GLY A 101 2.12 -9.52 -41.65
C GLY A 101 0.77 -8.86 -41.35
N SER A 102 0.38 -8.76 -40.07
CA SER A 102 -0.74 -7.92 -39.64
C SER A 102 -0.42 -6.45 -39.86
N LEU A 103 -1.44 -5.64 -40.15
CA LEU A 103 -1.34 -4.18 -40.27
C LEU A 103 -2.10 -3.47 -39.15
N LEU A 104 -2.73 -4.23 -38.26
CA LEU A 104 -3.45 -3.66 -37.13
C LEU A 104 -2.44 -3.32 -36.02
N PRO A 105 -2.39 -2.06 -35.56
CA PRO A 105 -1.52 -1.68 -34.46
C PRO A 105 -1.90 -2.46 -33.20
N SER A 106 -0.89 -3.01 -32.52
CA SER A 106 -1.07 -3.58 -31.19
C SER A 106 -1.35 -2.48 -30.17
N ARG A 107 -1.82 -2.85 -28.98
CA ARG A 107 -1.99 -1.89 -27.87
C ARG A 107 -0.68 -1.17 -27.54
N LYS A 108 0.46 -1.88 -27.62
CA LYS A 108 1.78 -1.30 -27.36
C LYS A 108 2.18 -0.30 -28.44
N ASP A 109 1.82 -0.56 -29.70
CA ASP A 109 2.08 0.36 -30.81
C ASP A 109 1.31 1.67 -30.62
N VAL A 110 0.07 1.61 -30.14
CA VAL A 110 -0.70 2.81 -29.79
C VAL A 110 -0.08 3.56 -28.61
N GLU A 111 0.28 2.84 -27.54
CA GLU A 111 0.89 3.43 -26.33
C GLU A 111 2.22 4.13 -26.64
N ILE A 112 3.11 3.52 -27.44
CA ILE A 112 4.38 4.14 -27.82
C ILE A 112 4.17 5.33 -28.76
N THR A 113 3.19 5.28 -29.66
CA THR A 113 2.86 6.40 -30.55
C THR A 113 2.39 7.61 -29.75
N ASP A 114 1.45 7.42 -28.83
CA ASP A 114 0.92 8.50 -27.98
C ASP A 114 2.02 9.10 -27.09
N MET A 115 2.84 8.25 -26.48
CA MET A 115 3.97 8.69 -25.65
C MET A 115 5.00 9.47 -26.48
N MET A 116 5.28 9.03 -27.71
CA MET A 116 6.20 9.71 -28.61
C MET A 116 5.65 11.02 -29.13
N LEU A 117 4.36 11.12 -29.45
CA LEU A 117 3.73 12.39 -29.84
C LEU A 117 3.93 13.46 -28.77
N LYS A 118 3.61 13.12 -27.51
CA LYS A 118 3.77 14.03 -26.36
C LYS A 118 5.24 14.41 -26.14
N ALA A 119 6.14 13.44 -26.16
CA ALA A 119 7.57 13.70 -25.97
C ALA A 119 8.15 14.57 -27.08
N CYS A 120 7.79 14.31 -28.34
CA CYS A 120 8.20 15.09 -29.51
C CYS A 120 7.76 16.55 -29.43
N GLN A 121 6.53 16.77 -28.94
CA GLN A 121 6.00 18.11 -28.76
C GLN A 121 6.77 18.89 -27.69
N ILE A 122 7.06 18.27 -26.55
CA ILE A 122 7.88 18.88 -25.48
C ILE A 122 9.29 19.21 -25.99
N MET A 123 9.89 18.31 -26.76
CA MET A 123 11.26 18.46 -27.26
C MET A 123 11.37 19.37 -28.49
N GLY A 124 10.24 19.81 -29.07
CA GLY A 124 10.23 20.63 -30.28
C GLY A 124 10.67 19.90 -31.56
N ILE A 125 10.64 18.56 -31.57
CA ILE A 125 10.99 17.73 -32.73
C ILE A 125 9.73 16.92 -33.12
N PRO A 126 8.86 17.41 -34.01
CA PRO A 126 7.58 16.79 -34.29
C PRO A 126 7.71 15.38 -34.89
N LEU A 127 6.84 14.47 -34.44
CA LEU A 127 6.62 13.16 -35.03
C LEU A 127 5.63 13.32 -36.20
N LEU A 128 6.09 13.12 -37.42
CA LEU A 128 5.27 13.30 -38.62
C LEU A 128 4.34 12.11 -38.86
N ASP A 129 4.86 10.90 -38.66
CA ASP A 129 4.08 9.68 -38.81
C ASP A 129 4.69 8.52 -38.03
N HIS A 130 3.85 7.53 -37.74
CA HIS A 130 4.26 6.20 -37.33
C HIS A 130 3.70 5.20 -38.34
N ILE A 131 4.57 4.44 -38.99
CA ILE A 131 4.21 3.54 -40.09
C ILE A 131 4.50 2.08 -39.69
N ILE A 132 3.47 1.25 -39.75
CA ILE A 132 3.58 -0.21 -39.57
C ILE A 132 3.71 -0.86 -40.93
N ILE A 133 4.73 -1.68 -41.11
CA ILE A 133 5.01 -2.37 -42.37
C ILE A 133 4.65 -3.85 -42.23
N GLY A 134 3.77 -4.32 -43.11
CA GLY A 134 3.40 -5.73 -43.22
C GLY A 134 4.00 -6.40 -44.46
N LYS A 135 3.51 -7.61 -44.77
CA LYS A 135 3.94 -8.36 -45.96
C LYS A 135 3.31 -7.80 -47.24
N ASN A 136 4.04 -7.93 -48.35
CA ASN A 136 3.66 -7.52 -49.71
C ASN A 136 3.48 -6.01 -49.88
N ASP A 137 4.42 -5.23 -49.34
CA ASP A 137 4.48 -3.76 -49.49
C ASP A 137 3.22 -3.03 -48.98
N ARG A 138 2.47 -3.67 -48.07
CA ARG A 138 1.31 -3.09 -47.40
C ARG A 138 1.74 -2.43 -46.11
N TYR A 139 1.06 -1.35 -45.75
CA TYR A 139 1.39 -0.55 -44.58
C TYR A 139 0.14 -0.02 -43.85
N PHE A 140 0.36 0.46 -42.63
CA PHE A 140 -0.59 1.25 -41.86
C PHE A 140 0.10 2.55 -41.42
N SER A 141 -0.44 3.69 -41.82
CA SER A 141 0.01 5.02 -41.39
C SER A 141 -0.96 5.57 -40.35
N PHE A 142 -0.43 6.01 -39.20
CA PHE A 142 -1.25 6.66 -38.18
C PHE A 142 -1.69 8.07 -38.63
N HIS A 143 -0.88 8.75 -39.44
CA HIS A 143 -1.20 10.04 -40.02
C HIS A 143 -2.36 9.96 -41.03
N GLU A 144 -2.34 9.02 -41.98
CA GLU A 144 -3.44 8.85 -42.97
C GLU A 144 -4.79 8.51 -42.35
N LYS A 145 -4.78 7.91 -41.16
CA LYS A 145 -5.99 7.51 -40.42
C LYS A 145 -6.51 8.60 -39.47
N ASP A 146 -5.91 9.79 -39.47
CA ASP A 146 -6.28 10.94 -38.63
C ASP A 146 -6.28 10.62 -37.11
N VAL A 147 -5.39 9.70 -36.71
CA VAL A 147 -5.27 9.22 -35.33
C VAL A 147 -4.26 10.05 -34.52
N LEU A 148 -3.36 10.75 -35.21
CA LEU A 148 -2.35 11.64 -34.61
C LEU A 148 -2.98 12.98 -34.22
N LYS A 149 -3.76 13.01 -33.13
CA LYS A 149 -4.29 14.25 -32.55
C LYS A 149 -3.32 14.78 -31.50
N VAL A 150 -2.67 15.90 -31.79
CA VAL A 150 -1.76 16.57 -30.87
C VAL A 150 -2.57 17.47 -29.93
N PRO A 151 -2.55 17.25 -28.60
CA PRO A 151 -3.11 18.21 -27.66
C PRO A 151 -2.25 19.48 -27.62
N GLU A 152 -2.84 20.68 -27.54
CA GLU A 152 -2.07 21.90 -27.27
C GLU A 152 -1.41 21.79 -25.89
N ILE A 153 -0.09 21.93 -25.83
CA ILE A 153 0.65 22.01 -24.57
C ILE A 153 0.68 23.48 -24.16
N GLU A 154 -0.01 23.82 -23.08
CA GLU A 154 0.16 25.11 -22.40
C GLU A 154 1.46 25.05 -21.58
N ILE A 155 2.47 25.83 -21.98
CA ILE A 155 3.69 25.99 -21.21
C ILE A 155 3.44 27.05 -20.14
N ALA A 156 3.55 26.67 -18.87
CA ALA A 156 3.48 27.59 -17.76
C ALA A 156 4.60 28.64 -17.87
N HIS A 157 4.22 29.92 -17.94
CA HIS A 157 5.16 31.04 -17.98
C HIS A 157 5.32 31.74 -16.63
N ASP A 158 4.57 31.30 -15.63
CA ASP A 158 4.61 31.78 -14.25
C ASP A 158 4.50 30.61 -13.26
N ILE A 159 5.07 30.77 -12.07
CA ILE A 159 5.13 29.73 -11.04
C ILE A 159 3.73 29.32 -10.55
N ASP A 160 2.77 30.25 -10.58
CA ASP A 160 1.38 30.00 -10.20
C ASP A 160 0.63 29.19 -11.27
N THR A 161 1.12 29.20 -12.52
CA THR A 161 0.61 28.37 -13.63
C THR A 161 1.34 27.04 -13.78
N PHE A 162 2.45 26.84 -13.05
CA PHE A 162 3.22 25.60 -13.09
C PHE A 162 2.52 24.51 -12.27
N ARG A 163 1.63 23.76 -12.92
CA ARG A 163 0.98 22.57 -12.35
C ARG A 163 1.65 21.31 -12.88
N TRP A 164 2.19 20.50 -11.98
CA TRP A 164 2.54 19.10 -12.25
C TRP A 164 1.23 18.30 -12.33
N GLU A 165 0.69 18.10 -13.53
CA GLU A 165 -0.42 17.15 -13.72
C GLU A 165 0.14 15.74 -13.90
N GLU A 166 -0.20 14.86 -12.95
CA GLU A 166 -0.04 13.42 -13.10
C GLU A 166 -0.83 12.94 -14.33
N SER A 167 -0.23 12.07 -15.13
CA SER A 167 -0.87 11.45 -16.30
C SER A 167 -2.20 10.79 -15.91
N GLU A 168 -3.32 11.46 -16.20
CA GLU A 168 -4.67 10.94 -16.01
C GLU A 168 -4.98 9.87 -17.07
N VAL A 169 -5.18 8.64 -16.62
CA VAL A 169 -5.71 7.57 -17.47
C VAL A 169 -7.23 7.62 -17.37
N ALA A 170 -7.86 8.03 -18.48
CA ALA A 170 -9.26 7.83 -18.81
C ALA A 170 -10.30 8.30 -17.76
N GLU A 171 -10.46 9.60 -17.61
CA GLU A 171 -11.78 10.15 -17.25
C GLU A 171 -12.50 10.59 -18.53
N HIS A 172 -13.75 10.13 -18.67
CA HIS A 172 -14.67 10.66 -19.67
C HIS A 172 -14.65 12.18 -19.57
N LYS A 173 -14.41 12.87 -20.70
CA LYS A 173 -14.68 14.30 -20.84
C LYS A 173 -16.18 14.53 -20.72
N SER A 174 -16.70 14.48 -19.50
CA SER A 174 -17.96 15.11 -19.15
C SER A 174 -17.68 16.59 -18.97
N ASN A 175 -18.53 17.46 -19.51
CA ASN A 175 -18.48 18.88 -19.23
C ASN A 175 -18.53 19.06 -17.70
N PHE A 176 -17.39 19.40 -17.08
CA PHE A 176 -17.30 19.61 -15.65
C PHE A 176 -18.10 20.86 -15.29
N ASP A 177 -19.30 20.67 -14.76
CA ASP A 177 -20.11 21.72 -14.16
C ASP A 177 -19.85 21.75 -12.65
N PRO A 178 -19.18 22.80 -12.13
CA PRO A 178 -18.84 22.89 -10.71
C PRO A 178 -20.06 22.85 -9.78
N LYS A 179 -21.21 23.38 -10.22
CA LYS A 179 -22.45 23.37 -9.42
C LYS A 179 -23.04 21.97 -9.37
N LYS A 180 -23.14 21.30 -10.52
CA LYS A 180 -23.60 19.92 -10.60
C LYS A 180 -22.70 18.98 -9.80
N ALA A 181 -21.37 19.13 -9.91
CA ALA A 181 -20.41 18.35 -9.13
C ALA A 181 -20.49 18.64 -7.61
N ALA A 182 -20.86 19.86 -7.21
CA ALA A 182 -21.11 20.17 -5.80
C ALA A 182 -22.41 19.53 -5.29
N GLU A 183 -23.47 19.54 -6.09
CA GLU A 183 -24.74 18.86 -5.76
C GLU A 183 -24.58 17.34 -5.69
N GLU A 184 -23.88 16.73 -6.65
CA GLU A 184 -23.56 15.30 -6.66
C GLU A 184 -22.75 14.91 -5.42
N ARG A 185 -21.73 15.70 -5.04
CA ARG A 185 -20.97 15.49 -3.79
C ARG A 185 -21.84 15.60 -2.54
N LYS A 186 -22.76 16.55 -2.50
CA LYS A 186 -23.69 16.72 -1.38
C LYS A 186 -24.65 15.52 -1.26
N LEU A 187 -25.12 15.01 -2.39
CA LEU A 187 -25.98 13.82 -2.44
C LEU A 187 -25.21 12.56 -2.00
N GLU A 188 -23.99 12.36 -2.51
CA GLU A 188 -23.14 11.23 -2.13
C GLU A 188 -22.79 11.27 -0.64
N MET A 189 -22.47 12.46 -0.09
CA MET A 189 -22.23 12.63 1.34
C MET A 189 -23.47 12.27 2.18
N LYS A 190 -24.66 12.66 1.73
CA LYS A 190 -25.91 12.31 2.40
C LYS A 190 -26.11 10.79 2.39
N GLU A 191 -25.95 10.14 1.25
CA GLU A 191 -26.08 8.68 1.13
C GLU A 191 -25.11 7.94 2.06
N ILE A 192 -23.86 8.39 2.16
CA ILE A 192 -22.88 7.81 3.09
C ILE A 192 -23.29 8.03 4.55
N THR A 193 -23.81 9.20 4.88
CA THR A 193 -24.30 9.51 6.23
C THR A 193 -25.46 8.60 6.62
N ASP A 194 -26.45 8.44 5.73
CA ASP A 194 -27.60 7.56 5.93
C ASP A 194 -27.16 6.09 6.10
N ARG A 195 -26.18 5.64 5.30
CA ARG A 195 -25.58 4.29 5.43
C ARG A 195 -24.86 4.12 6.76
N LEU A 196 -24.13 5.12 7.23
CA LEU A 196 -23.43 5.09 8.52
C LEU A 196 -24.42 4.98 9.68
N GLU A 197 -25.49 5.77 9.69
CA GLU A 197 -26.52 5.71 10.73
C GLU A 197 -27.19 4.33 10.79
N LYS A 198 -27.53 3.78 9.62
CA LYS A 198 -28.05 2.41 9.52
C LYS A 198 -27.02 1.37 9.99
N GLY A 199 -25.75 1.52 9.58
CA GLY A 199 -24.66 0.63 9.96
C GLY A 199 -24.45 0.56 11.46
N VAL A 200 -24.45 1.70 12.16
CA VAL A 200 -24.29 1.74 13.63
C VAL A 200 -25.42 0.99 14.34
N SER A 201 -26.67 1.22 13.97
CA SER A 201 -27.81 0.49 14.57
C SER A 201 -27.70 -1.03 14.37
N GLU A 202 -27.25 -1.45 13.19
CA GLU A 202 -27.16 -2.86 12.84
C GLU A 202 -26.00 -3.58 13.52
N ILE A 203 -24.92 -2.89 13.87
CA ILE A 203 -23.72 -3.46 14.49
C ILE A 203 -24.03 -4.13 15.82
N PHE A 204 -24.97 -3.61 16.60
CA PHE A 204 -25.30 -4.19 17.91
C PHE A 204 -26.12 -5.49 17.83
N GLN A 205 -26.42 -5.98 16.63
CA GLN A 205 -26.89 -7.34 16.42
C GLN A 205 -25.70 -8.30 16.57
N SER A 206 -25.84 -9.37 17.37
CA SER A 206 -24.72 -10.20 17.85
C SER A 206 -23.73 -10.65 16.77
N GLU A 207 -24.22 -11.11 15.61
CA GLU A 207 -23.35 -11.56 14.51
C GLU A 207 -22.61 -10.42 13.79
N LYS A 208 -23.13 -9.20 13.82
CA LYS A 208 -22.53 -8.03 13.16
C LYS A 208 -21.52 -7.33 14.07
N TYR A 209 -21.70 -7.40 15.38
CA TYR A 209 -20.79 -6.80 16.35
C TYR A 209 -19.40 -7.42 16.24
N GLN A 210 -19.33 -8.76 16.25
CA GLN A 210 -18.07 -9.47 16.11
C GLN A 210 -17.38 -9.17 14.77
N LYS A 211 -18.13 -9.14 13.66
CA LYS A 211 -17.59 -8.76 12.34
C LYS A 211 -17.05 -7.32 12.30
N PHE A 212 -17.68 -6.42 13.07
CA PHE A 212 -17.19 -5.06 13.22
C PHE A 212 -15.85 -5.03 13.98
N LEU A 213 -15.72 -5.79 15.07
CA LEU A 213 -14.44 -5.93 15.78
C LEU A 213 -13.37 -6.61 14.91
N ASP A 214 -13.73 -7.62 14.11
CA ASP A 214 -12.82 -8.25 13.14
C ASP A 214 -12.32 -7.23 12.10
N THR A 215 -13.19 -6.32 11.65
CA THR A 215 -12.82 -5.25 10.73
C THR A 215 -11.88 -4.26 11.42
N MET A 216 -12.18 -3.89 12.67
CA MET A 216 -11.33 -3.00 13.47
C MET A 216 -9.95 -3.58 13.73
N ALA A 217 -9.85 -4.90 13.94
CA ALA A 217 -8.58 -5.59 14.10
C ALA A 217 -7.71 -5.50 12.85
N LYS A 218 -8.31 -5.51 11.66
CA LYS A 218 -7.58 -5.37 10.38
C LYS A 218 -7.26 -3.92 10.02
N PHE A 219 -8.10 -2.98 10.45
CA PHE A 219 -7.96 -1.55 10.14
C PHE A 219 -7.90 -0.68 11.41
N PRO A 220 -6.91 -0.91 12.30
CA PRO A 220 -6.87 -0.27 13.63
C PRO A 220 -6.70 1.25 13.57
N HIS A 221 -6.07 1.79 12.51
CA HIS A 221 -5.88 3.24 12.35
C HIS A 221 -7.03 3.94 11.61
N TYR A 222 -8.04 3.20 11.14
CA TYR A 222 -9.19 3.79 10.47
C TYR A 222 -10.19 4.35 11.49
N SER A 223 -10.94 5.39 11.12
CA SER A 223 -12.04 5.91 11.95
C SER A 223 -13.15 4.87 12.11
N ILE A 224 -14.02 5.01 13.12
CA ILE A 224 -15.18 4.12 13.26
C ILE A 224 -16.04 4.14 11.99
N ASN A 225 -16.25 5.32 11.40
CA ASN A 225 -17.07 5.47 10.22
C ASN A 225 -16.47 4.69 9.05
N ASN A 226 -15.15 4.76 8.86
CA ASN A 226 -14.52 4.03 7.77
C ASN A 226 -14.49 2.52 8.04
N ASN A 227 -14.32 2.07 9.29
CA ASN A 227 -14.47 0.66 9.66
C ASN A 227 -15.87 0.12 9.31
N ILE A 228 -16.92 0.86 9.67
CA ILE A 228 -18.31 0.51 9.33
C ILE A 228 -18.52 0.48 7.82
N LEU A 229 -18.04 1.49 7.10
CA LEU A 229 -18.16 1.56 5.64
C LEU A 229 -17.45 0.42 4.94
N ILE A 230 -16.24 0.06 5.39
CA ILE A 230 -15.48 -1.08 4.85
C ILE A 230 -16.24 -2.38 5.12
N MET A 231 -16.65 -2.62 6.38
CA MET A 231 -17.40 -3.82 6.76
C MET A 231 -18.67 -4.01 5.92
N MET A 232 -19.44 -2.94 5.71
CA MET A 232 -20.70 -3.00 4.96
C MET A 232 -20.51 -3.25 3.46
N GLN A 233 -19.39 -2.81 2.89
CA GLN A 233 -19.11 -2.93 1.45
C GLN A 233 -18.30 -4.18 1.10
N LYS A 234 -17.36 -4.56 1.97
CA LYS A 234 -16.44 -5.67 1.79
C LYS A 234 -15.99 -6.25 3.15
N PRO A 235 -16.82 -7.09 3.79
CA PRO A 235 -16.53 -7.66 5.12
C PRO A 235 -15.32 -8.61 5.12
N ASP A 236 -14.92 -9.13 3.96
CA ASP A 236 -13.73 -9.95 3.75
C ASP A 236 -12.46 -9.13 3.45
N ALA A 237 -12.52 -7.79 3.51
CA ALA A 237 -11.36 -6.94 3.28
C ALA A 237 -10.22 -7.28 4.26
N THR A 238 -8.99 -7.12 3.78
CA THR A 238 -7.74 -7.49 4.46
C THR A 238 -6.76 -6.32 4.50
N LEU A 239 -6.69 -5.55 3.42
CA LEU A 239 -5.84 -4.37 3.32
C LEU A 239 -6.42 -3.44 2.26
N CYS A 240 -6.69 -2.19 2.63
CA CYS A 240 -7.34 -1.21 1.76
C CYS A 240 -6.37 -0.07 1.44
N GLN A 241 -6.26 0.28 0.17
CA GLN A 241 -5.46 1.42 -0.25
C GLN A 241 -6.09 2.14 -1.45
N SER A 242 -5.76 3.42 -1.64
CA SER A 242 -6.14 4.17 -2.85
C SER A 242 -5.51 3.55 -4.11
N TYR A 243 -6.08 3.87 -5.27
CA TYR A 243 -5.50 3.45 -6.55
C TYR A 243 -4.03 3.88 -6.70
N THR A 244 -3.71 5.11 -6.29
CA THR A 244 -2.35 5.66 -6.31
C THR A 244 -1.43 4.96 -5.33
N GLY A 245 -1.90 4.63 -4.13
CA GLY A 245 -1.11 3.89 -3.15
C GLY A 245 -0.81 2.47 -3.61
N TRP A 246 -1.75 1.77 -4.24
CA TRP A 246 -1.47 0.46 -4.85
C TRP A 246 -0.42 0.56 -5.95
N LYS A 247 -0.54 1.56 -6.82
CA LYS A 247 0.43 1.82 -7.90
C LYS A 247 1.84 2.05 -7.36
N GLN A 248 1.98 2.77 -6.24
CA GLN A 248 3.27 2.97 -5.55
C GLN A 248 3.86 1.66 -5.00
N MET A 249 3.01 0.72 -4.59
CA MET A 249 3.41 -0.62 -4.14
C MET A 249 3.62 -1.61 -5.31
N GLY A 250 3.60 -1.16 -6.57
CA GLY A 250 3.76 -2.02 -7.74
C GLY A 250 2.55 -2.94 -8.00
N ARG A 251 1.37 -2.57 -7.49
CA ARG A 251 0.11 -3.31 -7.69
C ARG A 251 -0.92 -2.44 -8.42
N PHE A 252 -1.79 -3.07 -9.18
CA PHE A 252 -2.81 -2.40 -9.99
C PHE A 252 -4.19 -2.98 -9.67
N VAL A 253 -5.20 -2.12 -9.60
CA VAL A 253 -6.59 -2.55 -9.43
C VAL A 253 -7.05 -3.27 -10.69
N LYS A 254 -7.62 -4.47 -10.53
CA LYS A 254 -8.15 -5.28 -11.64
C LYS A 254 -9.28 -4.54 -12.34
N LYS A 255 -9.37 -4.72 -13.66
CA LYS A 255 -10.40 -4.05 -14.48
C LYS A 255 -11.80 -4.48 -14.04
N GLY A 256 -12.66 -3.50 -13.75
CA GLY A 256 -14.08 -3.73 -13.40
C GLY A 256 -14.35 -3.87 -11.90
N GLU A 257 -13.31 -3.85 -11.05
CA GLU A 257 -13.47 -3.85 -9.61
C GLU A 257 -14.16 -2.59 -9.10
N LYS A 258 -15.07 -2.76 -8.14
CA LYS A 258 -15.78 -1.65 -7.50
C LYS A 258 -14.99 -1.15 -6.30
N GLY A 259 -14.75 0.15 -6.24
CA GLY A 259 -14.08 0.79 -5.11
C GLY A 259 -14.95 0.80 -3.85
N ILE A 260 -14.30 0.63 -2.70
CA ILE A 260 -14.86 0.77 -1.36
C ILE A 260 -14.85 2.26 -1.01
N ARG A 261 -16.03 2.84 -0.80
CA ARG A 261 -16.18 4.25 -0.44
C ARG A 261 -15.85 4.47 1.03
N ILE A 262 -14.89 5.35 1.29
CA ILE A 262 -14.50 5.80 2.64
C ILE A 262 -14.51 7.33 2.71
N LEU A 263 -14.47 7.88 3.92
CA LEU A 263 -14.34 9.32 4.16
C LEU A 263 -12.88 9.69 4.39
N ALA A 264 -12.35 10.61 3.57
CA ALA A 264 -11.00 11.16 3.73
C ALA A 264 -11.06 12.65 4.13
N PRO A 265 -10.20 13.10 5.05
CA PRO A 265 -10.11 14.50 5.42
C PRO A 265 -9.63 15.33 4.22
N THR A 266 -10.26 16.48 4.02
CA THR A 266 -9.91 17.49 3.02
C THR A 266 -9.96 18.85 3.71
N PRO A 267 -8.90 19.21 4.45
CA PRO A 267 -8.86 20.49 5.13
C PRO A 267 -8.90 21.63 4.10
N TYR A 268 -9.67 22.67 4.39
CA TYR A 268 -9.71 23.90 3.59
C TYR A 268 -9.67 25.12 4.51
N LYS A 269 -9.13 26.21 3.98
CA LYS A 269 -9.04 27.49 4.69
C LYS A 269 -10.31 28.30 4.44
N LEU A 270 -10.91 28.79 5.52
CA LEU A 270 -12.10 29.65 5.46
C LEU A 270 -11.80 30.95 6.20
N GLU A 271 -11.97 32.08 5.52
CA GLU A 271 -11.94 33.39 6.15
C GLU A 271 -13.27 33.66 6.86
N ARG A 272 -13.23 33.93 8.17
CA ARG A 272 -14.40 34.28 8.97
C ARG A 272 -14.19 35.63 9.64
N LEU A 273 -15.17 36.52 9.50
CA LEU A 273 -15.25 37.75 10.28
C LEU A 273 -15.63 37.39 11.72
N GLN A 274 -14.77 37.73 12.67
CA GLN A 274 -15.02 37.58 14.11
C GLN A 274 -14.78 38.92 14.82
N ASN A 275 -15.47 39.14 15.94
CA ASN A 275 -15.20 40.29 16.80
C ASN A 275 -13.80 40.15 17.38
N LYS A 276 -12.98 41.19 17.21
CA LYS A 276 -11.61 41.25 17.72
C LYS A 276 -11.66 41.28 19.23
N LEU A 277 -10.95 40.37 19.88
CA LEU A 277 -10.90 40.26 21.34
C LEU A 277 -9.60 40.86 21.88
N ASP A 278 -9.64 41.45 23.07
CA ASP A 278 -8.46 41.86 23.83
C ASP A 278 -7.78 40.65 24.51
N ASP A 279 -6.61 40.86 25.13
CA ASP A 279 -5.85 39.83 25.87
C ASP A 279 -6.62 39.20 27.06
N LYS A 280 -7.83 39.69 27.36
CA LYS A 280 -8.73 39.21 28.41
C LYS A 280 -10.05 38.65 27.86
N GLY A 281 -10.13 38.43 26.55
CA GLY A 281 -11.28 37.82 25.88
C GLY A 281 -12.50 38.73 25.71
N ARG A 282 -12.33 40.05 25.77
CA ARG A 282 -13.43 41.03 25.62
C ARG A 282 -13.39 41.67 24.25
N GLU A 283 -14.56 41.95 23.69
CA GLU A 283 -14.68 42.58 22.38
C GLU A 283 -14.07 43.99 22.37
N ILE A 284 -13.17 44.25 21.43
CA ILE A 284 -12.61 45.58 21.19
C ILE A 284 -13.66 46.36 20.40
N LEU A 285 -14.17 47.44 20.99
CA LEU A 285 -15.12 48.34 20.34
C LEU A 285 -14.39 49.47 19.60
N ASP A 286 -14.96 49.93 18.49
CA ASP A 286 -14.48 51.09 17.75
C ASP A 286 -14.90 52.41 18.41
N LYS A 287 -14.60 53.54 17.76
CA LYS A 287 -14.89 54.89 18.30
C LYS A 287 -16.39 55.20 18.42
N ASP A 288 -17.23 54.42 17.73
CA ASP A 288 -18.67 54.59 17.69
C ASP A 288 -19.40 53.55 18.59
N GLY A 289 -18.63 52.67 19.24
CA GLY A 289 -19.14 51.66 20.19
C GLY A 289 -19.49 50.32 19.55
N GLU A 290 -19.14 50.10 18.28
CA GLU A 290 -19.40 48.85 17.57
C GLU A 290 -18.20 47.88 17.65
N PRO A 291 -18.41 46.56 17.70
CA PRO A 291 -17.30 45.60 17.74
C PRO A 291 -16.40 45.69 16.51
N VAL A 292 -15.11 45.94 16.72
CA VAL A 292 -14.08 45.87 15.68
C VAL A 292 -14.04 44.42 15.18
N ARG A 293 -14.36 44.20 13.90
CA ARG A 293 -14.28 42.88 13.28
C ARG A 293 -12.90 42.66 12.68
N GLU A 294 -12.35 41.48 12.89
CA GLU A 294 -11.15 41.01 12.21
C GLU A 294 -11.48 39.76 11.37
N THR A 295 -10.82 39.65 10.22
CA THR A 295 -10.89 38.44 9.40
C THR A 295 -9.87 37.46 9.95
N VAL A 296 -10.35 36.35 10.52
CA VAL A 296 -9.50 35.24 10.98
C VAL A 296 -9.57 34.12 9.95
N GLU A 297 -8.40 33.60 9.57
CA GLU A 297 -8.30 32.41 8.74
C GLU A 297 -8.47 31.16 9.62
N ILE A 298 -9.57 30.44 9.43
CA ILE A 298 -9.89 29.22 10.16
C ILE A 298 -9.62 28.02 9.25
N ASN A 299 -8.81 27.07 9.70
CA ASN A 299 -8.67 25.77 9.05
C ASN A 299 -9.89 24.92 9.40
N VAL A 300 -10.74 24.64 8.41
CA VAL A 300 -11.91 23.78 8.57
C VAL A 300 -11.59 22.41 7.99
N THR A 301 -11.69 21.36 8.81
CA THR A 301 -11.54 19.98 8.35
C THR A 301 -12.87 19.51 7.75
N ALA A 302 -12.99 19.56 6.41
CA ALA A 302 -14.05 18.84 5.71
C ALA A 302 -13.66 17.39 5.48
N PHE A 303 -14.65 16.57 5.13
CA PHE A 303 -14.45 15.21 4.65
C PHE A 303 -15.05 15.08 3.25
N LYS A 304 -14.43 14.26 2.41
CA LYS A 304 -14.97 13.88 1.10
C LYS A 304 -15.00 12.37 0.95
N PRO A 305 -16.02 11.82 0.26
CA PRO A 305 -16.00 10.42 -0.15
C PRO A 305 -14.84 10.17 -1.12
N VAL A 306 -14.06 9.14 -0.86
CA VAL A 306 -13.00 8.67 -1.77
C VAL A 306 -13.10 7.15 -1.94
N SER A 307 -12.52 6.65 -3.03
CA SER A 307 -12.47 5.21 -3.31
C SER A 307 -11.16 4.61 -2.86
N THR A 308 -11.25 3.50 -2.14
CA THR A 308 -10.14 2.60 -1.84
C THR A 308 -10.45 1.21 -2.37
N PHE A 309 -9.43 0.37 -2.48
CA PHE A 309 -9.54 -0.98 -3.02
C PHE A 309 -8.84 -1.95 -2.08
N ASP A 310 -9.42 -3.12 -1.90
CA ASP A 310 -8.81 -4.19 -1.11
C ASP A 310 -7.71 -4.92 -1.90
N LEU A 311 -6.76 -5.55 -1.19
CA LEU A 311 -5.71 -6.37 -1.78
C LEU A 311 -6.23 -7.41 -2.78
N SER A 312 -7.34 -8.09 -2.47
CA SER A 312 -7.94 -9.11 -3.37
C SER A 312 -8.39 -8.55 -4.72
N GLN A 313 -8.64 -7.24 -4.78
CA GLN A 313 -9.06 -6.49 -5.98
C GLN A 313 -7.86 -6.04 -6.84
N THR A 314 -6.64 -6.37 -6.43
CA THR A 314 -5.42 -5.94 -7.12
C THR A 314 -4.63 -7.12 -7.69
N GLU A 315 -3.83 -6.84 -8.72
CA GLU A 315 -2.84 -7.74 -9.30
C GLU A 315 -1.46 -7.06 -9.31
N GLY A 316 -0.38 -7.84 -9.21
CA GLY A 316 0.98 -7.34 -9.12
C GLY A 316 1.83 -8.16 -8.17
N GLU A 317 3.02 -7.63 -7.86
CA GLU A 317 4.01 -8.30 -6.99
C GLU A 317 3.44 -8.58 -5.60
N PRO A 318 3.73 -9.77 -5.01
CA PRO A 318 3.29 -10.08 -3.67
C PRO A 318 3.84 -9.03 -2.69
N LEU A 319 2.99 -8.58 -1.77
CA LEU A 319 3.43 -7.63 -0.76
C LEU A 319 4.51 -8.28 0.11
N PRO A 320 5.58 -7.54 0.48
CA PRO A 320 6.50 -8.02 1.47
C PRO A 320 5.73 -8.30 2.75
N THR A 321 6.00 -9.41 3.40
CA THR A 321 5.34 -9.80 4.64
C THR A 321 5.94 -8.96 5.79
N TYR A 322 5.56 -7.69 5.87
CA TYR A 322 5.83 -6.83 7.03
C TYR A 322 4.66 -6.98 8.00
N GLY A 323 4.61 -8.11 8.67
CA GLY A 323 3.64 -8.35 9.73
C GLY A 323 4.29 -9.22 10.77
N VAL A 324 3.93 -8.99 12.04
CA VAL A 324 4.12 -9.97 13.10
C VAL A 324 3.63 -11.29 12.52
N SER A 325 4.53 -12.26 12.36
CA SER A 325 4.17 -13.57 11.82
C SER A 325 2.95 -14.04 12.60
N GLU A 326 1.84 -14.41 11.91
CA GLU A 326 0.69 -15.02 12.59
C GLU A 326 1.26 -16.01 13.61
N LEU A 327 0.88 -15.83 14.89
CA LEU A 327 1.36 -16.64 15.99
C LEU A 327 0.84 -18.07 15.80
N THR A 328 1.48 -18.80 14.89
CA THR A 328 1.12 -20.15 14.46
C THR A 328 1.71 -21.13 15.48
N GLY A 329 1.26 -20.99 16.73
CA GLY A 329 1.49 -21.95 17.79
C GLY A 329 2.94 -22.14 18.25
N SER A 330 3.88 -21.26 17.88
CA SER A 330 5.26 -21.32 18.39
C SER A 330 5.38 -20.65 19.75
N VAL A 331 5.86 -21.39 20.76
CA VAL A 331 6.13 -20.92 22.15
C VAL A 331 6.97 -19.63 22.17
N ASP A 332 7.98 -19.54 21.30
CA ASP A 332 8.88 -18.38 21.22
C ASP A 332 8.18 -17.08 20.79
N GLY A 333 7.12 -17.19 19.99
CA GLY A 333 6.33 -16.04 19.53
C GLY A 333 5.44 -15.47 20.64
N TYR A 334 4.82 -16.34 21.45
CA TYR A 334 4.00 -15.90 22.59
C TYR A 334 4.83 -15.25 23.68
N THR A 335 6.05 -15.75 23.92
CA THR A 335 6.96 -15.16 24.91
C THR A 335 7.32 -13.72 24.53
N GLN A 336 7.74 -13.49 23.27
CA GLN A 336 8.08 -12.15 22.77
C GLN A 336 6.87 -11.21 22.78
N LEU A 337 5.70 -11.70 22.35
CA LEU A 337 4.48 -10.90 22.41
C LEU A 337 4.12 -10.52 23.86
N PHE A 338 4.20 -11.46 24.79
CA PHE A 338 3.87 -11.18 26.19
C PHE A 338 4.85 -10.19 26.83
N GLU A 339 6.13 -10.23 26.45
CA GLU A 339 7.11 -9.25 26.86
C GLU A 339 6.81 -7.86 26.28
N ALA A 340 6.49 -7.77 24.99
CA ALA A 340 6.04 -6.52 24.37
C ALA A 340 4.79 -5.94 25.05
N ILE A 341 3.80 -6.78 25.38
CA ILE A 341 2.60 -6.41 26.14
C ILE A 341 2.96 -5.86 27.53
N ARG A 342 3.93 -6.48 28.21
CA ARG A 342 4.40 -6.05 29.52
C ARG A 342 5.07 -4.68 29.46
N GLU A 343 5.89 -4.44 28.44
CA GLU A 343 6.58 -3.16 28.25
C GLU A 343 5.67 -2.05 27.71
N SER A 344 4.67 -2.39 26.91
CA SER A 344 3.69 -1.44 26.38
C SER A 344 2.56 -1.11 27.37
N SER A 345 2.46 -1.86 28.46
CA SER A 345 1.40 -1.67 29.46
C SER A 345 1.54 -0.32 30.17
N PRO A 346 0.44 0.43 30.36
CA PRO A 346 0.48 1.69 31.10
C PRO A 346 0.78 1.48 32.59
N VAL A 347 0.67 0.24 33.08
CA VAL A 347 0.85 -0.14 34.47
C VAL A 347 1.65 -1.44 34.60
N PRO A 348 2.39 -1.66 35.70
CA PRO A 348 3.15 -2.89 35.89
C PRO A 348 2.25 -4.13 35.86
N ILE A 349 2.66 -5.15 35.09
CA ILE A 349 2.00 -6.47 35.06
C ILE A 349 2.82 -7.46 35.90
N GLY A 350 2.16 -8.13 36.83
CA GLY A 350 2.75 -9.16 37.70
C GLY A 350 1.93 -10.45 37.72
N PHE A 351 2.59 -11.55 38.07
CA PHE A 351 1.93 -12.83 38.36
C PHE A 351 1.74 -12.98 39.87
N GLU A 352 0.59 -13.49 40.28
CA GLU A 352 0.30 -13.84 41.66
C GLU A 352 -0.69 -15.00 41.73
N ASN A 353 -0.76 -15.63 42.90
CA ASN A 353 -1.75 -16.68 43.16
C ASN A 353 -3.07 -16.07 43.66
N ILE A 354 -3.99 -15.83 42.73
CA ILE A 354 -5.32 -15.26 42.95
C ILE A 354 -6.26 -16.36 43.45
N LYS A 355 -6.94 -16.10 44.57
CA LYS A 355 -7.93 -17.05 45.10
C LYS A 355 -9.25 -16.91 44.36
N GLY A 356 -9.76 -18.02 43.84
CA GLY A 356 -11.08 -18.10 43.20
C GLY A 356 -11.00 -18.47 41.72
N GLU A 357 -12.01 -18.04 40.95
CA GLU A 357 -12.10 -18.32 39.51
C GLU A 357 -11.55 -17.17 38.64
N SER A 358 -11.10 -16.08 39.25
CA SER A 358 -10.56 -14.94 38.50
C SER A 358 -9.21 -15.27 37.90
N LYS A 359 -9.04 -14.93 36.61
CA LYS A 359 -7.79 -15.15 35.87
C LYS A 359 -6.83 -13.97 36.00
N GLY A 360 -7.34 -12.79 36.37
CA GLY A 360 -6.57 -11.57 36.56
C GLY A 360 -7.45 -10.45 37.09
N TYR A 361 -6.84 -9.32 37.43
CA TYR A 361 -7.55 -8.08 37.74
C TYR A 361 -6.62 -6.87 37.64
N PHE A 362 -7.18 -5.72 37.28
CA PHE A 362 -6.55 -4.41 37.44
C PHE A 362 -6.82 -3.81 38.83
N HIS A 363 -5.76 -3.57 39.60
CA HIS A 363 -5.85 -2.96 40.93
C HIS A 363 -5.80 -1.43 40.84
N THR A 364 -6.95 -0.76 40.87
CA THR A 364 -7.04 0.69 40.61
C THR A 364 -6.24 1.55 41.61
N ALA A 365 -6.19 1.16 42.89
CA ALA A 365 -5.48 1.93 43.91
C ALA A 365 -3.95 1.75 43.90
N GLU A 366 -3.45 0.59 43.47
CA GLU A 366 -2.02 0.28 43.38
C GLU A 366 -1.48 0.51 41.97
N ASN A 367 -2.38 0.83 41.02
CA ASN A 367 -2.11 1.08 39.62
C ASN A 367 -1.23 -0.03 39.00
N ARG A 368 -1.67 -1.29 39.12
CA ARG A 368 -0.99 -2.49 38.59
C ARG A 368 -1.98 -3.54 38.11
N ILE A 369 -1.51 -4.47 37.30
CA ILE A 369 -2.26 -5.63 36.83
C ILE A 369 -1.70 -6.89 37.49
N ALA A 370 -2.61 -7.73 37.98
CA ALA A 370 -2.32 -9.05 38.52
C ALA A 370 -2.87 -10.13 37.57
N ILE A 371 -2.05 -11.13 37.28
CA ILE A 371 -2.44 -12.30 36.46
C ILE A 371 -2.23 -13.57 37.27
N GLN A 372 -3.18 -14.51 37.16
CA GLN A 372 -3.12 -15.79 37.84
C GLN A 372 -1.90 -16.61 37.41
N GLU A 373 -1.12 -17.09 38.38
CA GLU A 373 -0.03 -18.03 38.16
C GLU A 373 -0.51 -19.39 37.60
N GLY A 374 0.27 -19.95 36.68
CA GLY A 374 0.08 -21.32 36.19
C GLY A 374 -0.93 -21.48 35.03
N MET A 375 -1.39 -20.39 34.42
CA MET A 375 -2.22 -20.43 33.22
C MET A 375 -1.38 -20.67 31.95
N SER A 376 -2.03 -21.07 30.85
CA SER A 376 -1.38 -21.19 29.54
C SER A 376 -0.92 -19.83 29.00
N GLU A 377 0.09 -19.82 28.13
CA GLU A 377 0.62 -18.58 27.52
C GLU A 377 -0.46 -17.78 26.79
N VAL A 378 -1.31 -18.45 26.02
CA VAL A 378 -2.45 -17.82 25.33
C VAL A 378 -3.40 -17.16 26.33
N GLN A 379 -3.70 -17.83 27.45
CA GLN A 379 -4.59 -17.28 28.46
C GLN A 379 -3.93 -16.11 29.20
N ASN A 380 -2.62 -16.17 29.47
CA ASN A 380 -1.88 -15.05 30.05
C ASN A 380 -1.98 -13.81 29.17
N VAL A 381 -1.78 -13.96 27.85
CA VAL A 381 -1.90 -12.85 26.90
C VAL A 381 -3.32 -12.29 26.87
N LYS A 382 -4.34 -13.14 26.72
CA LYS A 382 -5.76 -12.72 26.72
C LYS A 382 -6.11 -11.91 27.98
N THR A 383 -5.72 -12.44 29.14
CA THR A 383 -5.99 -11.78 30.42
C THR A 383 -5.20 -10.49 30.57
N ALA A 384 -3.92 -10.46 30.19
CA ALA A 384 -3.12 -9.23 30.23
C ALA A 384 -3.75 -8.11 29.40
N ILE A 385 -4.14 -8.40 28.16
CA ILE A 385 -4.76 -7.43 27.26
C ILE A 385 -6.10 -6.94 27.82
N HIS A 386 -6.93 -7.83 28.37
CA HIS A 386 -8.20 -7.47 29.02
C HIS A 386 -8.00 -6.52 30.20
N GLU A 387 -7.07 -6.84 31.10
CA GLU A 387 -6.78 -5.99 32.25
C GLU A 387 -6.09 -4.67 31.85
N MET A 388 -5.29 -4.67 30.78
CA MET A 388 -4.74 -3.44 30.19
C MET A 388 -5.83 -2.55 29.62
N ALA A 389 -6.85 -3.12 28.99
CA ALA A 389 -8.00 -2.35 28.53
C ALA A 389 -8.73 -1.69 29.72
N HIS A 390 -8.89 -2.40 30.85
CA HIS A 390 -9.40 -1.80 32.09
C HIS A 390 -8.48 -0.70 32.63
N ALA A 391 -7.17 -0.93 32.67
CA ALA A 391 -6.20 0.06 33.14
C ALA A 391 -6.21 1.34 32.28
N LYS A 392 -6.43 1.21 30.98
CA LYS A 392 -6.45 2.32 30.03
C LYS A 392 -7.77 3.09 30.05
N LEU A 393 -8.91 2.40 30.11
CA LEU A 393 -10.24 3.01 29.98
C LEU A 393 -10.89 3.39 31.31
N HIS A 394 -10.51 2.71 32.39
CA HIS A 394 -11.28 2.69 33.64
C HIS A 394 -10.43 2.94 34.90
N ASN A 395 -9.25 3.56 34.75
CA ASN A 395 -8.45 4.03 35.89
C ASN A 395 -9.13 5.19 36.65
N LEU A 396 -8.56 5.58 37.80
CA LEU A 396 -9.12 6.66 38.63
C LEU A 396 -9.22 8.00 37.88
N GLU A 397 -8.24 8.32 37.04
CA GLU A 397 -8.21 9.56 36.26
C GLU A 397 -9.35 9.60 35.23
N ALA A 398 -9.49 8.55 34.42
CA ALA A 398 -10.56 8.37 33.45
C ALA A 398 -11.96 8.30 34.09
N GLN A 399 -12.06 7.90 35.36
CA GLN A 399 -13.32 7.96 36.12
C GLN A 399 -13.64 9.38 36.60
N ASN A 400 -12.62 10.16 36.97
CA ASN A 400 -12.79 11.54 37.44
C ASN A 400 -13.04 12.55 36.32
N GLU A 401 -12.58 12.27 35.10
CA GLU A 401 -12.76 13.15 33.94
C GLU A 401 -14.13 13.03 33.26
N ARG A 402 -14.96 12.06 33.65
CA ARG A 402 -16.28 11.84 33.00
C ARG A 402 -17.32 12.86 33.48
N PRO A 403 -17.91 13.65 32.56
CA PRO A 403 -18.92 14.66 32.91
C PRO A 403 -20.22 14.07 33.47
N ASP A 404 -20.60 12.86 33.05
CA ASP A 404 -21.96 12.30 33.21
C ASP A 404 -22.11 11.23 34.32
N GLY A 405 -21.12 11.10 35.22
CA GLY A 405 -21.17 10.20 36.38
C GLY A 405 -20.58 8.80 36.16
N GLU A 406 -20.87 7.87 37.08
CA GLU A 406 -20.31 6.50 37.07
C GLU A 406 -20.89 5.65 35.93
N GLN A 407 -20.01 5.22 35.01
CA GLN A 407 -20.35 4.23 33.99
C GLN A 407 -20.70 2.88 34.63
N SER A 408 -21.76 2.23 34.14
CA SER A 408 -22.17 0.90 34.63
C SER A 408 -21.07 -0.15 34.46
N ARG A 409 -20.96 -1.07 35.43
CA ARG A 409 -19.99 -2.18 35.35
C ARG A 409 -20.11 -2.95 34.04
N GLN A 410 -21.33 -3.23 33.59
CA GLN A 410 -21.58 -3.92 32.33
C GLN A 410 -20.97 -3.18 31.13
N SER A 411 -21.09 -1.84 31.07
CA SER A 411 -20.48 -1.07 29.96
C SER A 411 -18.96 -1.09 30.02
N LYS A 412 -18.37 -1.06 31.23
CA LYS A 412 -16.91 -1.19 31.39
C LYS A 412 -16.40 -2.54 30.87
N GLU A 413 -17.11 -3.63 31.18
CA GLU A 413 -16.77 -4.97 30.68
C GLU A 413 -16.95 -5.08 29.16
N VAL A 414 -18.05 -4.55 28.58
CA VAL A 414 -18.26 -4.58 27.13
C VAL A 414 -17.11 -3.87 26.40
N GLU A 415 -16.70 -2.70 26.89
CA GLU A 415 -15.60 -1.93 26.30
C GLU A 415 -14.27 -2.68 26.43
N ALA A 416 -13.94 -3.17 27.63
CA ALA A 416 -12.69 -3.90 27.87
C ALA A 416 -12.62 -5.21 27.06
N GLU A 417 -13.70 -5.98 27.03
CA GLU A 417 -13.78 -7.24 26.27
C GLU A 417 -13.69 -6.99 24.76
N SER A 418 -14.31 -5.92 24.25
CA SER A 418 -14.25 -5.56 22.82
C SER A 418 -12.86 -5.10 22.40
N VAL A 419 -12.18 -4.31 23.25
CA VAL A 419 -10.78 -3.94 23.03
C VAL A 419 -9.90 -5.19 23.05
N ALA A 420 -10.06 -6.04 24.06
CA ALA A 420 -9.26 -7.25 24.21
C ALA A 420 -9.42 -8.20 23.03
N TYR A 421 -10.66 -8.44 22.58
CA TYR A 421 -10.94 -9.21 21.38
C TYR A 421 -10.24 -8.62 20.15
N THR A 422 -10.39 -7.31 19.92
CA THR A 422 -9.82 -6.63 18.75
C THR A 422 -8.30 -6.74 18.70
N VAL A 423 -7.63 -6.51 19.83
CA VAL A 423 -6.17 -6.61 19.95
C VAL A 423 -5.73 -8.06 19.78
N CYS A 424 -6.39 -9.02 20.43
CA CYS A 424 -6.09 -10.45 20.28
C CYS A 424 -6.22 -10.90 18.82
N GLN A 425 -7.31 -10.52 18.17
CA GLN A 425 -7.60 -10.85 16.78
C GLN A 425 -6.56 -10.26 15.83
N HIS A 426 -6.08 -9.04 16.09
CA HIS A 426 -5.03 -8.39 15.31
C HIS A 426 -3.72 -9.19 15.33
N PHE A 427 -3.32 -9.71 16.50
CA PHE A 427 -2.10 -10.53 16.65
C PHE A 427 -2.30 -12.02 16.33
N GLY A 428 -3.47 -12.42 15.82
CA GLY A 428 -3.77 -13.81 15.46
C GLY A 428 -3.89 -14.76 16.66
N ILE A 429 -4.25 -14.23 17.83
CA ILE A 429 -4.51 -15.03 19.03
C ILE A 429 -5.90 -15.64 18.92
N ASP A 430 -6.04 -16.91 19.29
CA ASP A 430 -7.33 -17.61 19.26
C ASP A 430 -8.39 -16.88 20.11
N THR A 431 -9.41 -16.31 19.46
CA THR A 431 -10.49 -15.56 20.10
C THR A 431 -11.79 -16.37 20.24
N SER A 432 -11.78 -17.70 20.04
CA SER A 432 -13.01 -18.51 20.01
C SER A 432 -13.83 -18.50 21.31
N ASP A 433 -13.20 -18.20 22.44
CA ASP A 433 -13.84 -18.17 23.76
C ASP A 433 -14.63 -16.88 24.02
N TYR A 434 -14.42 -15.83 23.22
CA TYR A 434 -15.14 -14.56 23.35
C TYR A 434 -16.57 -14.69 22.81
N SER A 435 -17.54 -14.06 23.47
CA SER A 435 -18.94 -14.07 23.04
C SER A 435 -19.64 -12.77 23.35
N PHE A 436 -20.18 -12.13 22.30
CA PHE A 436 -20.84 -10.84 22.39
C PHE A 436 -22.38 -10.95 22.30
N ALA A 437 -22.95 -12.10 22.64
CA ALA A 437 -24.41 -12.33 22.56
C ALA A 437 -25.22 -11.35 23.43
N TYR A 438 -24.62 -10.84 24.51
CA TYR A 438 -25.25 -9.88 25.43
C TYR A 438 -25.24 -8.44 24.92
N VAL A 439 -24.47 -8.11 23.88
CA VAL A 439 -24.28 -6.73 23.39
C VAL A 439 -25.59 -6.12 22.86
N ALA A 440 -26.46 -6.94 22.26
CA ALA A 440 -27.78 -6.49 21.82
C ALA A 440 -28.61 -5.92 22.98
N GLY A 441 -28.65 -6.62 24.12
CA GLY A 441 -29.33 -6.15 25.32
C GLY A 441 -28.61 -4.98 26.00
N TRP A 442 -27.28 -4.92 25.93
CA TRP A 442 -26.52 -3.76 26.44
C TRP A 442 -26.80 -2.47 25.64
N SER A 443 -27.03 -2.59 24.33
CA SER A 443 -27.36 -1.45 23.46
C SER A 443 -28.81 -0.98 23.58
N GLU A 444 -29.69 -1.81 24.17
CA GLU A 444 -31.12 -1.52 24.27
C GLU A 444 -31.36 -0.30 25.17
N GLY A 445 -32.05 0.71 24.63
CA GLY A 445 -32.37 1.95 25.35
C GLY A 445 -31.29 3.03 25.31
N LYS A 446 -30.12 2.78 24.69
CA LYS A 446 -29.09 3.80 24.45
C LYS A 446 -29.38 4.63 23.20
N GLU A 447 -29.03 5.90 23.24
CA GLU A 447 -29.15 6.77 22.06
C GLU A 447 -27.98 6.59 21.09
N MET A 448 -28.20 6.95 19.82
CA MET A 448 -27.20 6.83 18.77
C MET A 448 -25.87 7.54 19.06
N PRO A 449 -25.84 8.77 19.65
CA PRO A 449 -24.60 9.43 20.01
C PRO A 449 -23.81 8.65 21.08
N GLU A 450 -24.48 8.13 22.12
CA GLU A 450 -23.87 7.35 23.19
C GLU A 450 -23.22 6.06 22.64
N LEU A 451 -23.93 5.38 21.74
CA LEU A 451 -23.42 4.17 21.07
C LEU A 451 -22.19 4.49 20.21
N LYS A 452 -22.22 5.56 19.42
CA LYS A 452 -21.07 6.00 18.61
C LYS A 452 -19.87 6.39 19.48
N GLU A 453 -20.10 7.02 20.62
CA GLU A 453 -19.06 7.39 21.56
C GLU A 453 -18.38 6.15 22.15
N SER A 454 -19.14 5.16 22.63
CA SER A 454 -18.57 3.91 23.14
C SER A 454 -17.77 3.15 22.07
N LEU A 455 -18.27 3.09 20.82
CA LEU A 455 -17.49 2.52 19.70
C LEU A 455 -16.21 3.30 19.40
N ASN A 456 -16.23 4.63 19.51
CA ASN A 456 -15.04 5.46 19.36
C ASN A 456 -14.03 5.20 20.48
N THR A 457 -14.48 5.05 21.72
CA THR A 457 -13.65 4.70 22.87
C THR A 457 -12.95 3.36 22.66
N ILE A 458 -13.70 2.32 22.26
CA ILE A 458 -13.17 1.00 21.92
C ILE A 458 -12.12 1.10 20.81
N ARG A 459 -12.47 1.78 19.70
CA ARG A 459 -11.55 1.95 18.56
C ARG A 459 -10.26 2.67 18.95
N THR A 460 -10.37 3.75 19.73
CA THR A 460 -9.21 4.54 20.15
C THR A 460 -8.29 3.71 21.02
N ALA A 461 -8.84 3.06 22.05
CA ALA A 461 -8.06 2.22 22.96
C ALA A 461 -7.41 1.04 22.24
N ALA A 462 -8.15 0.33 21.38
CA ALA A 462 -7.61 -0.77 20.60
C ALA A 462 -6.49 -0.31 19.65
N SER A 463 -6.70 0.80 18.93
CA SER A 463 -5.70 1.37 18.01
C SER A 463 -4.40 1.72 18.74
N GLU A 464 -4.50 2.42 19.87
CA GLU A 464 -3.34 2.81 20.67
C GLU A 464 -2.62 1.60 21.28
N MET A 465 -3.37 0.59 21.76
CA MET A 465 -2.77 -0.64 22.28
C MET A 465 -2.07 -1.44 21.18
N ILE A 466 -2.70 -1.61 20.02
CA ILE A 466 -2.09 -2.28 18.87
C ILE A 466 -0.80 -1.57 18.48
N THR A 467 -0.84 -0.25 18.29
CA THR A 467 0.33 0.55 17.91
C THR A 467 1.47 0.36 18.92
N ALA A 468 1.17 0.50 20.22
CA ALA A 468 2.19 0.39 21.27
C ALA A 468 2.82 -1.01 21.36
N ILE A 469 2.00 -2.06 21.18
CA ILE A 469 2.50 -3.44 21.17
C ILE A 469 3.32 -3.71 19.90
N GLU A 470 2.86 -3.28 18.72
CA GLU A 470 3.58 -3.45 17.46
C GLU A 470 4.95 -2.77 17.49
N GLU A 471 5.03 -1.54 17.99
CA GLU A 471 6.30 -0.83 18.19
C GLU A 471 7.26 -1.65 19.06
N LYS A 472 6.78 -2.18 20.20
CA LYS A 472 7.59 -2.98 21.11
C LYS A 472 8.02 -4.33 20.53
N VAL A 473 7.12 -5.00 19.81
CA VAL A 473 7.46 -6.25 19.10
C VAL A 473 8.57 -6.01 18.08
N ASN A 474 8.48 -4.92 17.30
CA ASN A 474 9.50 -4.58 16.30
C ASN A 474 10.84 -4.21 16.95
N GLU A 475 10.84 -3.48 18.07
CA GLU A 475 12.03 -3.18 18.85
C GLU A 475 12.73 -4.48 19.33
N LEU A 476 11.98 -5.39 19.97
CA LEU A 476 12.52 -6.66 20.48
C LEU A 476 13.06 -7.56 19.35
N ILE A 477 12.41 -7.60 18.19
CA ILE A 477 12.90 -8.32 17.02
C ILE A 477 14.23 -7.73 16.53
N SER A 478 14.32 -6.40 16.40
CA SER A 478 15.52 -5.70 15.97
C SER A 478 16.69 -5.92 16.93
N GLU A 479 16.45 -5.84 18.24
CA GLU A 479 17.47 -6.10 19.27
C GLU A 479 17.99 -7.55 19.21
N LYS A 480 17.09 -8.51 18.99
CA LYS A 480 17.46 -9.92 18.86
C LYS A 480 18.29 -10.18 17.60
N GLU A 481 17.93 -9.57 16.47
CA GLU A 481 18.71 -9.65 15.22
C GLU A 481 20.11 -9.05 15.41
N GLN A 482 20.21 -7.88 16.04
CA GLN A 482 21.50 -7.25 16.36
C GLN A 482 22.35 -8.10 17.33
N ALA A 483 21.73 -8.71 18.34
CA ALA A 483 22.43 -9.61 19.27
C ALA A 483 22.96 -10.86 18.56
N LEU A 484 22.19 -11.43 17.62
CA LEU A 484 22.62 -12.55 16.78
C LEU A 484 23.77 -12.16 15.83
N ASP A 485 23.73 -10.98 15.23
CA ASP A 485 24.79 -10.48 14.35
C ASP A 485 26.08 -10.18 15.14
N ASN A 486 25.95 -9.64 16.36
CA ASN A 486 27.07 -9.43 17.28
C ASN A 486 27.68 -10.75 17.76
N ALA A 487 26.86 -11.76 18.07
CA ALA A 487 27.33 -13.09 18.43
C ALA A 487 28.04 -13.80 17.25
N ASN A 488 27.48 -13.70 16.04
CA ASN A 488 28.07 -14.28 14.83
C ASN A 488 29.36 -13.58 14.39
N SER A 489 29.52 -12.29 14.70
CA SER A 489 30.77 -11.55 14.45
C SER A 489 31.85 -11.84 15.49
N GLN A 490 31.47 -12.08 16.76
CA GLN A 490 32.38 -12.57 17.80
C GLN A 490 32.89 -13.99 17.52
N ASP A 491 32.04 -14.91 17.05
CA ASP A 491 32.45 -16.27 16.66
C ASP A 491 33.41 -16.27 15.44
N ARG A 492 33.33 -15.26 14.56
CA ARG A 492 34.29 -15.09 13.46
C ARG A 492 35.65 -14.62 13.94
N ASP A 493 35.71 -13.76 14.96
CA ASP A 493 36.96 -13.23 15.52
C ASP A 493 37.68 -14.27 16.40
N GLU A 494 36.94 -15.13 17.11
CA GLU A 494 37.52 -16.27 17.84
C GLU A 494 38.07 -17.36 16.89
N SER A 495 37.51 -17.51 15.69
CA SER A 495 38.03 -18.44 14.67
C SER A 495 39.33 -18.01 13.99
N MET A 496 39.80 -16.78 14.24
CA MET A 496 41.00 -16.18 13.63
C MET A 496 42.23 -16.08 14.55
N ASN A 497 42.21 -16.69 15.74
CA ASN A 497 43.35 -16.63 16.67
C ASN A 497 44.08 -17.99 16.78
N PRO A 498 45.23 -18.21 16.10
CA PRO A 498 45.98 -19.45 16.23
C PRO A 498 46.96 -19.33 17.40
N LYS A 499 46.64 -19.92 18.55
CA LYS A 499 47.65 -20.26 19.56
C LYS A 499 47.44 -21.66 20.14
N ASP A 500 48.53 -22.42 20.00
CA ASP A 500 48.97 -23.62 20.70
C ASP A 500 48.23 -24.96 20.53
N ASP A 501 48.81 -25.74 19.60
CA ASP A 501 49.34 -27.09 19.80
C ASP A 501 48.52 -28.09 20.63
N THR A 502 47.76 -28.95 19.94
CA THR A 502 47.91 -30.41 20.09
C THR A 502 47.20 -31.12 18.92
N GLY A 503 47.90 -32.06 18.31
CA GLY A 503 47.52 -32.70 17.05
C GLY A 503 46.16 -33.40 17.07
N VAL A 504 45.24 -32.87 16.28
CA VAL A 504 44.08 -33.59 15.77
C VAL A 504 44.03 -33.35 14.27
N THR A 505 44.35 -34.39 13.49
CA THR A 505 44.42 -34.32 12.03
C THR A 505 43.06 -34.02 11.40
N LYS A 506 43.07 -33.24 10.30
CA LYS A 506 41.89 -32.78 9.52
C LYS A 506 40.89 -33.88 9.16
N GLU A 507 41.28 -35.15 9.17
CA GLU A 507 40.40 -36.30 8.93
C GLU A 507 39.35 -36.54 10.03
N SER A 508 39.61 -36.14 11.29
CA SER A 508 38.65 -36.33 12.38
C SER A 508 37.48 -35.35 12.30
N VAL A 509 37.74 -34.13 11.83
CA VAL A 509 36.75 -33.06 11.64
C VAL A 509 35.85 -33.39 10.44
N ILE A 510 36.43 -33.91 9.36
CA ILE A 510 35.69 -34.36 8.17
C ILE A 510 34.78 -35.55 8.51
N LYS A 511 35.25 -36.54 9.29
CA LYS A 511 34.39 -37.64 9.77
C LYS A 511 33.25 -37.19 10.70
N LYS A 512 33.46 -36.12 11.48
CA LYS A 512 32.41 -35.55 12.36
C LYS A 512 31.33 -34.80 11.55
N LEU A 513 31.73 -34.14 10.45
CA LEU A 513 30.82 -33.46 9.52
C LEU A 513 30.02 -34.45 8.66
N GLU A 514 30.62 -35.57 8.24
CA GLU A 514 29.93 -36.62 7.49
C GLU A 514 28.89 -37.37 8.34
N LYS A 515 29.19 -37.66 9.61
CA LYS A 515 28.20 -38.23 10.55
C LYS A 515 27.01 -37.30 10.78
N LYS A 516 27.22 -35.99 10.84
CA LYS A 516 26.15 -34.98 11.02
C LYS A 516 25.27 -34.80 9.77
N LYS A 517 25.80 -35.10 8.58
CA LYS A 517 25.03 -35.15 7.32
C LYS A 517 24.21 -36.44 7.19
N GLN A 518 24.73 -37.58 7.64
CA GLN A 518 23.98 -38.84 7.63
C GLN A 518 22.81 -38.87 8.64
N SER A 519 22.94 -38.24 9.82
CA SER A 519 21.82 -38.16 10.77
C SER A 519 20.67 -37.27 10.26
N LYS A 520 20.97 -36.18 9.54
CA LYS A 520 19.97 -35.30 8.92
C LYS A 520 19.25 -35.93 7.71
N ALA A 521 19.85 -36.92 7.07
CA ALA A 521 19.21 -37.66 5.97
C ALA A 521 18.21 -38.71 6.49
N GLN A 522 18.49 -39.35 7.62
CA GLN A 522 17.58 -40.34 8.23
C GLN A 522 16.31 -39.72 8.84
N ASP A 523 16.36 -38.48 9.37
CA ASP A 523 15.16 -37.80 9.90
C ASP A 523 14.16 -37.35 8.82
N LYS A 524 14.62 -37.19 7.56
CA LYS A 524 13.74 -36.84 6.43
C LYS A 524 12.97 -38.04 5.85
N ASP A 525 13.49 -39.27 5.99
CA ASP A 525 12.79 -40.48 5.54
C ASP A 525 11.75 -40.97 6.57
N ILE A 526 11.94 -40.70 7.86
CA ILE A 526 10.97 -41.11 8.90
C ILE A 526 9.70 -40.24 8.86
N THR A 527 9.79 -39.02 8.33
CA THR A 527 8.65 -38.08 8.21
C THR A 527 7.78 -38.35 6.97
N SER A 528 8.33 -38.93 5.90
CA SER A 528 7.59 -39.31 4.68
C SER A 528 6.80 -40.63 4.85
N GLU A 529 7.29 -41.60 5.64
CA GLU A 529 6.56 -42.84 5.90
C GLU A 529 5.36 -42.66 6.86
N LYS A 530 5.41 -41.69 7.78
CA LYS A 530 4.30 -41.41 8.73
C LYS A 530 3.09 -40.74 8.06
N THR A 531 3.29 -39.94 7.01
CA THR A 531 2.19 -39.26 6.30
C THR A 531 1.38 -40.21 5.41
N THR A 532 2.01 -41.28 4.91
CA THR A 532 1.34 -42.28 4.05
C THR A 532 0.51 -43.30 4.85
N LYS A 533 0.90 -43.63 6.08
CA LYS A 533 0.12 -44.56 6.94
C LYS A 533 -1.15 -43.95 7.54
N THR A 534 -1.21 -42.63 7.73
CA THR A 534 -2.41 -41.98 8.30
C THR A 534 -3.54 -41.82 7.29
N LYS A 535 -3.24 -41.60 6.00
CA LYS A 535 -4.27 -41.50 4.93
C LYS A 535 -4.97 -42.82 4.61
N THR A 536 -4.36 -43.96 4.91
CA THR A 536 -4.96 -45.29 4.66
C THR A 536 -5.89 -45.74 5.80
N LYS A 537 -5.81 -45.13 6.99
CA LYS A 537 -6.61 -45.51 8.17
C LYS A 537 -7.92 -44.72 8.31
N THR A 538 -8.04 -43.56 7.66
CA THR A 538 -9.27 -42.76 7.65
C THR A 538 -10.27 -43.24 6.59
N LYS A 539 -9.79 -43.85 5.50
CA LYS A 539 -10.66 -44.36 4.42
C LYS A 539 -11.37 -45.68 4.75
N SER A 540 -10.97 -46.41 5.79
CA SER A 540 -11.62 -47.66 6.20
C SER A 540 -12.61 -47.50 7.36
N ARG A 541 -12.95 -46.26 7.76
CA ARG A 541 -13.84 -45.97 8.90
C ARG A 541 -15.10 -45.19 8.52
N GLU A 542 -15.26 -44.82 7.25
CA GLU A 542 -16.46 -44.16 6.70
C GLU A 542 -17.40 -45.12 5.92
N GLU A 543 -17.06 -46.41 5.76
CA GLU A 543 -17.94 -47.42 5.13
C GLU A 543 -18.63 -48.36 6.15
N SER A 544 -18.61 -48.03 7.44
CA SER A 544 -19.35 -48.78 8.45
C SER A 544 -19.83 -47.87 9.57
N ARG A 545 -20.82 -47.02 9.29
CA ARG A 545 -21.79 -46.50 10.25
C ARG A 545 -22.97 -45.85 9.56
#